data_AF-A0A9Q1DGF3-F1
#
_entry.id   AF-A0A9Q1DGF3-F1
#
_cell.length_a   1.000
_cell.length_b   1.000
_cell.length_c   1.000
_cell.angle_alpha   90.00
_cell.angle_beta   90.00
_cell.angle_gamma   90.00
#
_symmetry.space_group_name_H-M   'P 1'
#
loop_
_entity.id
_entity.type
_entity.pdbx_description
1 polymer ?
#
loop_
_entity_poly.entity_id
_entity_poly.type
_entity_poly.pdbx_seq_one_letter_code
_entity_poly.pdbx_strand_id
1 'polypeptide(L)'
;MSGFLKDLDQASERAQTDRGCEALSGLILFLTFVHALEEQRNFSIKDNDLPYLTEVMEILLRALIQQDQSSNAQPKLMLWRTESIVEKLLTNWMSICLYSYLQESVGQNLFLLVSALNQQISKGPVDSVTEKALYTLNEDWPLWQAQDFSALKLSVSLEVASVGEGDGPLEGSVLDCDTVEQVKEKILRAFKSRFGFPYSGQLKDINIVFEKGGSSLLLQEVGSSSAVLGAVTMLNTLRHYKIDPDIDDQSGNPERKKLKLKEDYLRTTVHKACPCASG
;
A
#
# COMPACT_ATOMS: atom_id res chain seq x y z
N MET A 1 61.18 -19.18 -35.14
CA MET A 1 60.35 -19.27 -33.91
C MET A 1 59.95 -17.91 -33.34
N SER A 2 60.78 -16.85 -33.41
CA SER A 2 60.43 -15.54 -32.83
C SER A 2 59.36 -14.71 -33.59
N GLY A 3 59.14 -14.95 -34.89
CA GLY A 3 58.11 -14.22 -35.66
C GLY A 3 56.69 -14.72 -35.39
N PHE A 4 56.52 -16.04 -35.32
CA PHE A 4 55.22 -16.69 -35.14
C PHE A 4 54.57 -16.40 -33.78
N LEU A 5 55.38 -16.22 -32.73
CA LEU A 5 54.91 -15.83 -31.39
C LEU A 5 54.42 -14.37 -31.33
N LYS A 6 54.99 -13.46 -32.12
CA LYS A 6 54.53 -12.05 -32.18
C LYS A 6 53.22 -11.92 -32.97
N ASP A 7 53.03 -12.74 -34.00
CA ASP A 7 51.79 -12.73 -34.80
C ASP A 7 50.60 -13.33 -34.02
N LEU A 8 50.84 -14.34 -33.17
CA LEU A 8 49.84 -14.90 -32.25
C LEU A 8 49.44 -13.91 -31.15
N ASP A 9 50.39 -13.15 -30.61
CA ASP A 9 50.15 -12.13 -29.59
C ASP A 9 49.36 -10.94 -30.17
N GLN A 10 49.73 -10.46 -31.36
CA GLN A 10 48.97 -9.43 -32.07
C GLN A 10 47.58 -9.88 -32.54
N ALA A 11 47.42 -11.15 -32.92
CA ALA A 11 46.10 -11.69 -33.27
C ALA A 11 45.20 -11.86 -32.04
N SER A 12 45.78 -12.23 -30.89
CA SER A 12 45.08 -12.31 -29.60
C SER A 12 44.68 -10.94 -29.08
N GLU A 13 45.56 -9.94 -29.17
CA GLU A 13 45.25 -8.55 -28.80
C GLU A 13 44.17 -7.95 -29.71
N ARG A 14 44.22 -8.19 -31.04
CA ARG A 14 43.17 -7.74 -31.98
C ARG A 14 41.82 -8.40 -31.70
N ALA A 15 41.79 -9.70 -31.41
CA ALA A 15 40.56 -10.41 -31.07
C ALA A 15 39.99 -10.02 -29.69
N GLN A 16 40.82 -9.50 -28.78
CA GLN A 16 40.41 -8.92 -27.51
C GLN A 16 39.84 -7.51 -27.70
N THR A 17 40.47 -6.68 -28.54
CA THR A 17 39.97 -5.34 -28.87
C THR A 17 38.72 -5.37 -29.71
N ASP A 18 38.57 -6.31 -30.64
CA ASP A 18 37.35 -6.45 -31.46
C ASP A 18 36.15 -6.87 -30.59
N ARG A 19 36.35 -7.80 -29.64
CA ARG A 19 35.32 -8.15 -28.64
C ARG A 19 34.99 -6.98 -27.70
N GLY A 20 35.98 -6.17 -27.34
CA GLY A 20 35.78 -4.93 -26.58
C GLY A 20 34.98 -3.88 -27.36
N CYS A 21 35.26 -3.72 -28.65
CA CYS A 21 34.55 -2.82 -29.56
C CYS A 21 33.11 -3.27 -29.82
N GLU A 22 32.85 -4.57 -29.97
CA GLU A 22 31.48 -5.10 -30.09
C GLU A 22 30.67 -4.91 -28.80
N ALA A 23 31.27 -5.16 -27.63
CA ALA A 23 30.63 -4.92 -26.34
C ALA A 23 30.35 -3.42 -26.09
N LEU A 24 31.30 -2.54 -26.48
CA LEU A 24 31.11 -1.09 -26.45
C LEU A 24 30.01 -0.65 -27.42
N SER A 25 29.96 -1.22 -28.63
CA SER A 25 28.90 -0.94 -29.60
C SER A 25 27.53 -1.36 -29.07
N GLY A 26 27.42 -2.51 -28.40
CA GLY A 26 26.18 -2.97 -27.77
C GLY A 26 25.74 -2.10 -26.60
N LEU A 27 26.67 -1.68 -25.74
CA LEU A 27 26.41 -0.75 -24.63
C LEU A 27 26.01 0.63 -25.13
N ILE A 28 26.67 1.13 -26.17
CA ILE A 28 26.31 2.41 -26.80
C ILE A 28 24.91 2.30 -27.39
N LEU A 29 24.58 1.22 -28.12
CA LEU A 29 23.25 1.02 -28.68
C LEU A 29 22.17 0.95 -27.60
N PHE A 30 22.45 0.26 -26.49
CA PHE A 30 21.54 0.16 -25.34
C PHE A 30 21.32 1.51 -24.63
N LEU A 31 22.40 2.27 -24.39
CA LEU A 31 22.30 3.61 -23.79
C LEU A 31 21.61 4.59 -24.74
N THR A 32 21.83 4.47 -26.05
CA THR A 32 21.15 5.28 -27.07
C THR A 32 19.66 4.93 -27.14
N PHE A 33 19.31 3.65 -26.97
CA PHE A 33 17.92 3.18 -26.90
C PHE A 33 17.22 3.69 -25.64
N VAL A 34 17.85 3.60 -24.47
CA VAL A 34 17.30 4.13 -23.21
C VAL A 34 17.12 5.64 -23.28
N HIS A 35 18.11 6.38 -23.80
CA HIS A 35 17.97 7.83 -24.00
C HIS A 35 16.90 8.20 -25.04
N ALA A 36 16.79 7.45 -26.14
CA ALA A 36 15.74 7.67 -27.14
C ALA A 36 14.33 7.38 -26.59
N LEU A 37 14.19 6.44 -25.65
CA LEU A 37 12.94 6.19 -24.94
C LEU A 37 12.62 7.30 -23.93
N GLU A 38 13.62 7.87 -23.27
CA GLU A 38 13.46 8.96 -22.29
C GLU A 38 13.12 10.32 -22.93
N GLU A 39 13.59 10.60 -24.15
CA GLU A 39 13.34 11.88 -24.84
C GLU A 39 11.97 11.97 -25.54
N GLN A 40 11.27 10.85 -25.72
CA GLN A 40 9.96 10.83 -26.38
C GLN A 40 8.84 11.19 -25.40
N ARG A 41 8.54 12.48 -25.28
CA ARG A 41 7.45 13.04 -24.43
C ARG A 41 6.03 12.52 -24.75
N ASN A 42 5.82 11.77 -25.83
CA ASN A 42 4.52 11.23 -26.27
C ASN A 42 4.63 9.77 -26.73
N PHE A 43 5.29 8.91 -25.95
CA PHE A 43 5.32 7.47 -26.24
C PHE A 43 3.90 6.86 -26.08
N SER A 44 3.19 6.72 -27.20
CA SER A 44 1.88 6.06 -27.25
C SER A 44 2.08 4.55 -27.36
N ILE A 45 1.90 3.86 -26.23
CA ILE A 45 1.94 2.40 -26.02
C ILE A 45 0.75 1.73 -26.74
N LYS A 46 0.68 1.79 -28.07
CA LYS A 46 -0.45 1.16 -28.78
C LYS A 46 -0.08 0.12 -29.82
N ASP A 47 1.11 0.11 -30.39
CA ASP A 47 1.62 -1.01 -31.19
C ASP A 47 3.12 -0.79 -31.44
N ASN A 48 3.89 -1.90 -31.50
CA ASN A 48 5.33 -2.01 -31.82
C ASN A 48 6.26 -1.75 -30.62
N ASP A 49 6.96 -2.72 -30.01
CA ASP A 49 7.78 -3.76 -30.63
C ASP A 49 8.10 -4.90 -29.60
N LEU A 50 7.06 -5.49 -28.97
CA LEU A 50 7.24 -6.61 -28.02
C LEU A 50 8.05 -7.79 -28.62
N PRO A 51 7.86 -8.19 -29.90
CA PRO A 51 8.71 -9.20 -30.52
C PRO A 51 10.19 -8.80 -30.53
N TYR A 52 10.51 -7.56 -30.86
CA TYR A 52 11.89 -7.04 -30.83
C TYR A 52 12.46 -7.03 -29.40
N LEU A 53 11.67 -6.59 -28.41
CA LEU A 53 12.11 -6.62 -27.02
C LEU A 53 12.33 -8.07 -26.52
N THR A 54 11.55 -9.03 -27.02
CA THR A 54 11.78 -10.46 -26.75
C THR A 54 13.11 -10.92 -27.33
N GLU A 55 13.41 -10.55 -28.58
CA GLU A 55 14.65 -10.92 -29.26
C GLU A 55 15.88 -10.32 -28.56
N VAL A 56 15.83 -9.03 -28.21
CA VAL A 56 16.88 -8.38 -27.41
C VAL A 56 17.05 -9.08 -26.06
N MET A 57 15.96 -9.43 -25.38
CA MET A 57 16.01 -10.18 -24.13
C MET A 57 16.65 -11.55 -24.27
N GLU A 58 16.35 -12.27 -25.35
CA GLU A 58 16.94 -13.58 -25.63
C GLU A 58 18.46 -13.46 -25.85
N ILE A 59 18.90 -12.47 -26.62
CA ILE A 59 20.32 -12.19 -26.86
C ILE A 59 21.04 -11.87 -25.55
N LEU A 60 20.47 -10.98 -24.74
CA LEU A 60 21.05 -10.58 -23.46
C LEU A 60 21.12 -11.73 -22.45
N LEU A 61 20.09 -12.58 -22.39
CA LEU A 61 20.10 -13.77 -21.53
C LEU A 61 21.12 -14.80 -22.00
N ARG A 62 21.26 -15.02 -23.32
CA ARG A 62 22.30 -15.90 -23.87
C ARG A 62 23.70 -15.39 -23.52
N ALA A 63 23.94 -14.08 -23.58
CA ALA A 63 25.20 -13.47 -23.17
C ALA A 63 25.47 -13.68 -21.67
N LEU A 64 24.45 -13.51 -20.81
CA LEU A 64 24.56 -13.77 -19.38
C LEU A 64 24.94 -15.24 -19.09
N ILE A 65 24.29 -16.20 -19.77
CA ILE A 65 24.61 -17.63 -19.65
C ILE A 65 26.07 -17.91 -20.02
N GLN A 66 26.53 -17.35 -21.14
CA GLN A 66 27.90 -17.55 -21.61
C GLN A 66 28.92 -16.96 -20.64
N GLN A 67 28.63 -15.77 -20.09
CA GLN A 67 29.47 -15.14 -19.09
C GLN A 67 29.56 -15.97 -17.80
N ASP A 68 28.44 -16.50 -17.29
CA ASP A 68 28.43 -17.37 -16.11
C ASP A 68 29.19 -18.68 -16.32
N GLN A 69 29.08 -19.28 -17.51
CA GLN A 69 29.88 -20.46 -17.86
C GLN A 69 31.38 -20.15 -17.89
N SER A 70 31.75 -18.99 -18.44
CA SER A 70 33.16 -18.57 -18.53
C SER A 70 33.80 -18.25 -17.18
N SER A 71 32.99 -17.79 -16.22
CA SER A 71 33.45 -17.49 -14.85
C SER A 71 33.47 -18.70 -13.92
N ASN A 72 33.14 -19.90 -14.42
CA ASN A 72 33.00 -21.14 -13.64
C ASN A 72 31.99 -20.99 -12.48
N ALA A 73 30.98 -20.13 -12.66
CA ALA A 73 29.88 -19.95 -11.72
C ALA A 73 29.02 -21.23 -11.67
N GLN A 74 28.40 -21.51 -10.51
CA GLN A 74 27.51 -22.66 -10.41
C GLN A 74 26.23 -22.42 -11.23
N PRO A 75 25.91 -23.25 -12.24
CA PRO A 75 24.74 -23.00 -13.10
C PRO A 75 23.40 -22.99 -12.36
N LYS A 76 23.32 -23.69 -11.21
CA LYS A 76 22.13 -23.70 -10.34
C LYS A 76 21.88 -22.38 -9.62
N LEU A 77 22.88 -21.50 -9.56
CA LEU A 77 22.79 -20.18 -8.95
C LEU A 77 22.48 -19.09 -9.98
N MET A 78 22.45 -19.42 -11.27
CA MET A 78 22.08 -18.47 -12.31
C MET A 78 20.65 -17.96 -12.06
N LEU A 79 20.44 -16.64 -12.14
CA LEU A 79 19.17 -15.97 -11.86
C LEU A 79 18.67 -16.13 -10.40
N TRP A 80 19.47 -16.69 -9.49
CA TRP A 80 19.07 -16.86 -8.09
C TRP A 80 18.99 -15.53 -7.34
N ARG A 81 19.83 -14.56 -7.73
CA ARG A 81 19.77 -13.18 -7.27
C ARG A 81 19.72 -12.25 -8.48
N THR A 82 19.03 -11.13 -8.32
CA THR A 82 18.96 -10.09 -9.35
C THR A 82 20.16 -9.16 -9.21
N GLU A 83 21.26 -9.48 -9.88
CA GLU A 83 22.54 -8.76 -9.78
C GLU A 83 22.88 -7.99 -11.07
N SER A 84 22.20 -8.30 -12.18
CA SER A 84 22.42 -7.70 -13.50
C SER A 84 21.21 -6.90 -14.01
N ILE A 85 21.46 -6.03 -15.00
CA ILE A 85 20.42 -5.30 -15.72
C ILE A 85 19.51 -6.28 -16.49
N VAL A 86 20.09 -7.35 -17.04
CA VAL A 86 19.36 -8.37 -17.81
C VAL A 86 18.33 -9.08 -16.93
N GLU A 87 18.66 -9.42 -15.68
CA GLU A 87 17.72 -10.04 -14.74
C GLU A 87 16.59 -9.10 -14.32
N LYS A 88 16.87 -7.80 -14.17
CA LYS A 88 15.84 -6.78 -13.91
C LYS A 88 14.90 -6.64 -15.12
N LEU A 89 15.47 -6.59 -16.32
CA LEU A 89 14.70 -6.51 -17.57
C LEU A 89 13.83 -7.76 -17.73
N LEU A 90 14.36 -8.95 -17.40
CA LEU A 90 13.58 -10.19 -17.38
C LEU A 90 12.39 -10.11 -16.42
N THR A 91 12.57 -9.55 -15.23
CA THR A 91 11.47 -9.37 -14.26
C THR A 91 10.38 -8.42 -14.80
N ASN A 92 10.79 -7.32 -15.44
CA ASN A 92 9.86 -6.38 -16.08
C ASN A 92 9.13 -7.04 -17.26
N TRP A 93 9.85 -7.79 -18.08
CA TRP A 93 9.31 -8.54 -19.21
C TRP A 93 8.26 -9.56 -18.76
N MET A 94 8.56 -10.34 -17.71
CA MET A 94 7.60 -11.27 -17.10
C MET A 94 6.36 -10.54 -16.57
N SER A 95 6.52 -9.36 -15.99
CA SER A 95 5.39 -8.56 -15.52
C SER A 95 4.48 -8.10 -16.66
N ILE A 96 5.04 -7.69 -17.80
CA ILE A 96 4.26 -7.33 -19.01
C ILE A 96 3.52 -8.56 -19.55
N CYS A 97 4.21 -9.69 -19.74
CA CYS A 97 3.61 -10.90 -20.31
C CYS A 97 2.55 -11.53 -19.39
N LEU A 98 2.73 -11.44 -18.07
CA LEU A 98 1.83 -12.05 -17.09
C LEU A 98 0.72 -11.12 -16.61
N TYR A 99 0.70 -9.85 -17.02
CA TYR A 99 -0.29 -8.88 -16.54
C TYR A 99 -1.73 -9.34 -16.85
N SER A 100 -2.01 -9.78 -18.07
CA SER A 100 -3.34 -10.29 -18.45
C SER A 100 -3.73 -11.54 -17.66
N TYR A 101 -2.78 -12.47 -17.46
CA TYR A 101 -3.01 -13.66 -16.65
C TYR A 101 -3.29 -13.33 -15.18
N LEU A 102 -2.56 -12.35 -14.63
CA LEU A 102 -2.83 -11.82 -13.29
C LEU A 102 -4.22 -11.19 -13.23
N GLN A 103 -4.61 -10.39 -14.21
CA GLN A 103 -5.92 -9.73 -14.23
C GLN A 103 -7.08 -10.73 -14.36
N GLU A 104 -6.94 -11.75 -15.20
CA GLU A 104 -8.03 -12.66 -15.59
C GLU A 104 -8.13 -13.92 -14.71
N SER A 105 -7.01 -14.43 -14.19
CA SER A 105 -6.96 -15.75 -13.54
C SER A 105 -6.57 -15.72 -12.06
N VAL A 106 -5.60 -14.88 -11.67
CA VAL A 106 -4.97 -14.98 -10.33
C VAL A 106 -5.35 -13.81 -9.41
N GLY A 107 -5.64 -12.64 -9.98
CA GLY A 107 -5.78 -11.37 -9.26
C GLY A 107 -6.90 -11.38 -8.23
N GLN A 108 -8.06 -11.96 -8.56
CA GLN A 108 -9.18 -12.07 -7.61
C GLN A 108 -8.79 -12.93 -6.39
N ASN A 109 -8.10 -14.05 -6.60
CA ASN A 109 -7.69 -14.95 -5.51
C ASN A 109 -6.64 -14.30 -4.61
N LEU A 110 -5.66 -13.60 -5.20
CA LEU A 110 -4.67 -12.82 -4.44
C LEU A 110 -5.35 -11.72 -3.62
N PHE A 111 -6.29 -11.00 -4.23
CA PHE A 111 -7.07 -9.97 -3.53
C PHE A 111 -7.87 -10.55 -2.35
N LEU A 112 -8.54 -11.69 -2.56
CA LEU A 112 -9.29 -12.37 -1.50
C LEU A 112 -8.38 -12.86 -0.37
N LEU A 113 -7.21 -13.42 -0.70
CA LEU A 113 -6.24 -13.85 0.30
C LEU A 113 -5.77 -12.68 1.17
N VAL A 114 -5.33 -11.59 0.54
CA VAL A 114 -4.88 -10.38 1.27
C VAL A 114 -6.02 -9.78 2.10
N SER A 115 -7.24 -9.77 1.55
CA SER A 115 -8.43 -9.29 2.26
C SER A 115 -8.76 -10.15 3.48
N ALA A 116 -8.68 -11.48 3.34
CA ALA A 116 -8.93 -12.42 4.42
C ALA A 116 -7.86 -12.31 5.53
N LEU A 117 -6.59 -12.15 5.16
CA LEU A 117 -5.50 -11.91 6.12
C LEU A 117 -5.73 -10.60 6.89
N ASN A 118 -6.00 -9.49 6.18
CA ASN A 118 -6.29 -8.21 6.81
C ASN A 118 -7.52 -8.27 7.73
N GLN A 119 -8.57 -8.97 7.32
CA GLN A 119 -9.75 -9.18 8.15
C GLN A 119 -9.42 -10.01 9.39
N GLN A 120 -8.60 -11.07 9.25
CA GLN A 120 -8.21 -11.92 10.36
C GLN A 120 -7.34 -11.17 11.37
N ILE A 121 -6.37 -10.37 10.90
CA ILE A 121 -5.55 -9.49 11.74
C ILE A 121 -6.45 -8.50 12.49
N SER A 122 -7.39 -7.85 11.78
CA SER A 122 -8.27 -6.81 12.33
C SER A 122 -9.26 -7.30 13.40
N LYS A 123 -9.45 -8.62 13.55
CA LYS A 123 -10.30 -9.22 14.61
C LYS A 123 -9.64 -9.19 15.98
N GLY A 124 -8.32 -9.03 16.04
CA GLY A 124 -7.55 -8.97 17.28
C GLY A 124 -6.92 -7.59 17.49
N PRO A 125 -6.39 -7.32 18.69
CA PRO A 125 -5.63 -6.11 18.95
C PRO A 125 -4.42 -5.98 18.04
N VAL A 126 -4.18 -4.76 17.55
CA VAL A 126 -3.00 -4.36 16.80
C VAL A 126 -2.43 -3.12 17.46
N ASP A 127 -1.16 -3.16 17.85
CA ASP A 127 -0.48 -2.01 18.44
C ASP A 127 -0.16 -0.96 17.37
N SER A 128 -0.72 0.25 17.52
CA SER A 128 -0.64 1.32 16.51
C SER A 128 0.78 1.88 16.30
N VAL A 129 1.71 1.61 17.22
CA VAL A 129 3.08 2.15 17.14
C VAL A 129 4.05 1.13 16.55
N THR A 130 3.96 -0.12 17.02
CA THR A 130 4.86 -1.20 16.63
C THR A 130 4.29 -2.07 15.52
N GLU A 131 3.01 -1.93 15.17
CA GLU A 131 2.29 -2.75 14.17
C GLU A 131 2.25 -4.25 14.50
N LYS A 132 2.53 -4.62 15.76
CA LYS A 132 2.40 -5.99 16.23
C LYS A 132 0.94 -6.33 16.47
N ALA A 133 0.54 -7.52 16.02
CA ALA A 133 -0.84 -7.98 16.08
C ALA A 133 -0.97 -9.26 16.92
N LEU A 134 -2.13 -9.44 17.55
CA LEU A 134 -2.44 -10.70 18.23
C LEU A 134 -2.55 -11.87 17.23
N TYR A 135 -3.22 -11.64 16.09
CA TYR A 135 -3.33 -12.63 15.02
C TYR A 135 -2.32 -12.28 13.94
N THR A 136 -1.27 -13.09 13.84
CA THR A 136 -0.22 -12.94 12.82
C THR A 136 0.25 -14.31 12.35
N LEU A 137 0.78 -14.37 11.13
CA LEU A 137 1.47 -15.55 10.59
C LEU A 137 2.99 -15.48 10.83
N ASN A 138 3.50 -14.36 11.35
CA ASN A 138 4.92 -14.14 11.56
C ASN A 138 5.28 -14.30 13.04
N GLU A 139 6.23 -15.19 13.33
CA GLU A 139 6.71 -15.51 14.68
C GLU A 139 7.41 -14.34 15.40
N ASP A 140 7.98 -13.39 14.64
CA ASP A 140 8.68 -12.22 15.19
C ASP A 140 7.73 -11.05 15.53
N TRP A 141 6.51 -11.09 14.99
CA TRP A 141 5.51 -10.03 15.10
C TRP A 141 4.29 -10.27 16.03
N PRO A 142 4.25 -11.26 16.94
CA PRO A 142 3.10 -11.42 17.81
C PRO A 142 3.10 -10.36 18.91
N LEU A 143 1.89 -9.91 19.25
CA LEU A 143 1.64 -9.03 20.39
C LEU A 143 1.55 -9.87 21.68
N TRP A 144 2.71 -10.14 22.30
CA TRP A 144 2.82 -11.02 23.48
C TRP A 144 2.02 -10.58 24.72
N GLN A 145 1.79 -9.28 24.88
CA GLN A 145 1.05 -8.71 26.02
C GLN A 145 -0.28 -8.11 25.55
N ALA A 146 -1.06 -8.88 24.79
CA ALA A 146 -2.41 -8.44 24.45
C ALA A 146 -3.23 -8.29 25.74
N GLN A 147 -3.70 -7.07 26.00
CA GLN A 147 -4.66 -6.81 27.07
C GLN A 147 -5.99 -7.50 26.72
N ASP A 148 -6.79 -7.82 27.74
CA ASP A 148 -8.18 -8.22 27.52
C ASP A 148 -8.88 -7.18 26.65
N PHE A 149 -9.61 -7.63 25.63
CA PHE A 149 -10.28 -6.79 24.65
C PHE A 149 -11.69 -7.31 24.38
N SER A 150 -12.56 -6.40 23.97
CA SER A 150 -13.95 -6.71 23.65
C SER A 150 -14.34 -6.16 22.29
N ALA A 151 -15.17 -6.91 21.56
CA ALA A 151 -15.66 -6.50 20.26
C ALA A 151 -16.88 -5.58 20.43
N LEU A 152 -16.82 -4.41 19.79
CA LEU A 152 -17.84 -3.38 19.80
C LEU A 152 -18.53 -3.32 18.43
N LYS A 153 -19.86 -3.36 18.44
CA LYS A 153 -20.69 -3.08 17.26
C LYS A 153 -21.12 -1.61 17.28
N LEU A 154 -20.64 -0.86 16.30
CA LEU A 154 -20.93 0.56 16.14
C LEU A 154 -21.98 0.79 15.06
N SER A 155 -22.89 1.71 15.33
CA SER A 155 -23.81 2.30 14.36
C SER A 155 -23.27 3.67 13.96
N VAL A 156 -22.76 3.79 12.74
CA VAL A 156 -22.08 4.99 12.25
C VAL A 156 -23.01 5.77 11.33
N SER A 157 -23.23 7.03 11.66
CA SER A 157 -23.92 7.99 10.79
C SER A 157 -22.90 8.92 10.15
N LEU A 158 -22.98 9.07 8.83
CA LEU A 158 -22.09 9.93 8.06
C LEU A 158 -22.82 11.26 7.81
N GLU A 159 -22.30 12.37 8.35
CA GLU A 159 -22.79 13.72 8.04
C GLU A 159 -22.08 14.23 6.78
N VAL A 160 -22.31 13.57 5.64
CA VAL A 160 -21.57 13.85 4.39
C VAL A 160 -22.55 14.11 3.26
N ALA A 161 -22.33 15.21 2.53
CA ALA A 161 -23.22 15.66 1.46
C ALA A 161 -23.32 14.70 0.24
N SER A 162 -22.43 13.69 0.15
CA SER A 162 -22.33 12.78 -0.99
C SER A 162 -23.08 11.45 -0.81
N VAL A 163 -23.59 11.15 0.38
CA VAL A 163 -24.37 9.93 0.64
C VAL A 163 -25.82 10.36 0.82
N GLY A 164 -26.68 9.98 -0.13
CA GLY A 164 -28.10 10.35 -0.08
C GLY A 164 -28.73 9.92 1.24
N GLU A 165 -29.64 10.75 1.77
CA GLU A 165 -30.32 10.62 3.08
C GLU A 165 -31.10 9.30 3.31
N GLY A 166 -31.03 8.33 2.39
CA GLY A 166 -31.84 7.11 2.40
C GLY A 166 -31.15 5.81 2.82
N ASP A 167 -29.81 5.76 2.96
CA ASP A 167 -29.13 4.45 3.14
C ASP A 167 -29.02 3.99 4.62
N GLY A 168 -29.46 4.77 5.60
CA GLY A 168 -29.38 4.36 7.02
C GLY A 168 -27.95 4.23 7.55
N PRO A 169 -27.76 3.90 8.84
CA PRO A 169 -26.44 3.90 9.46
C PRO A 169 -25.55 2.76 8.95
N LEU A 170 -24.25 3.01 8.84
CA LEU A 170 -23.22 2.03 8.54
C LEU A 170 -22.89 1.22 9.80
N GLU A 171 -22.91 -0.11 9.71
CA GLU A 171 -22.48 -0.96 10.82
C GLU A 171 -20.99 -1.27 10.71
N GLY A 172 -20.26 -1.07 11.81
CA GLY A 172 -18.84 -1.37 11.91
C GLY A 172 -18.53 -2.22 13.15
N SER A 173 -17.63 -3.19 13.02
CA SER A 173 -17.08 -3.93 14.16
C SER A 173 -15.68 -3.39 14.46
N VAL A 174 -15.47 -3.01 15.71
CA VAL A 174 -14.18 -2.52 16.22
C VAL A 174 -13.87 -3.19 17.55
N LEU A 175 -12.71 -2.93 18.11
CA LEU A 175 -12.30 -3.38 19.43
C LEU A 175 -12.25 -2.19 20.37
N ASP A 176 -12.55 -2.40 21.65
CA ASP A 176 -12.42 -1.37 22.68
C ASP A 176 -10.99 -0.86 22.87
N CYS A 177 -9.98 -1.67 22.55
CA CYS A 177 -8.58 -1.30 22.55
C CYS A 177 -8.11 -0.59 21.26
N ASP A 178 -8.96 -0.47 20.22
CA ASP A 178 -8.58 0.26 19.02
C ASP A 178 -8.38 1.75 19.33
N THR A 179 -7.33 2.33 18.75
CA THR A 179 -7.08 3.78 18.73
C THR A 179 -8.12 4.52 17.88
N VAL A 180 -8.23 5.84 18.03
CA VAL A 180 -9.20 6.62 17.26
C VAL A 180 -8.94 6.51 15.77
N GLU A 181 -7.67 6.53 15.34
CA GLU A 181 -7.28 6.36 13.95
C GLU A 181 -7.62 4.97 13.41
N GLN A 182 -7.30 3.89 14.15
CA GLN A 182 -7.69 2.53 13.76
C GLN A 182 -9.21 2.38 13.64
N VAL A 183 -10.00 3.04 14.50
CA VAL A 183 -11.46 3.08 14.37
C VAL A 183 -11.88 3.79 13.09
N LYS A 184 -11.28 4.94 12.74
CA LYS A 184 -11.55 5.64 11.46
C LYS A 184 -11.30 4.69 10.28
N GLU A 185 -10.15 4.02 10.25
CA GLU A 185 -9.81 3.09 9.17
C GLU A 185 -10.80 1.93 9.05
N LYS A 186 -11.21 1.32 10.17
CA LYS A 186 -12.20 0.24 10.18
C LYS A 186 -13.56 0.72 9.66
N ILE A 187 -13.96 1.93 10.01
CA ILE A 187 -15.20 2.53 9.50
C ILE A 187 -15.09 2.82 7.99
N LEU A 188 -13.98 3.39 7.52
CA LEU A 188 -13.76 3.66 6.09
C LEU A 188 -13.68 2.37 5.26
N ARG A 189 -13.14 1.29 5.84
CA ARG A 189 -13.16 -0.04 5.22
C ARG A 189 -14.57 -0.59 5.11
N ALA A 190 -15.39 -0.43 6.16
CA ALA A 190 -16.80 -0.80 6.13
C ALA A 190 -17.59 0.03 5.10
N PHE A 191 -17.28 1.34 5.00
CA PHE A 191 -17.84 2.22 3.97
C PHE A 191 -17.53 1.70 2.57
N LYS A 192 -16.24 1.46 2.27
CA LYS A 192 -15.83 0.94 0.96
C LYS A 192 -16.49 -0.40 0.63
N SER A 193 -16.63 -1.28 1.62
CA SER A 193 -17.30 -2.57 1.45
C SER A 193 -18.79 -2.44 1.14
N ARG A 194 -19.47 -1.44 1.73
CA ARG A 194 -20.90 -1.21 1.55
C ARG A 194 -21.21 -0.51 0.23
N PHE A 195 -20.48 0.56 -0.07
CA PHE A 195 -20.78 1.45 -1.19
C PHE A 195 -19.98 1.14 -2.46
N GLY A 196 -18.94 0.31 -2.38
CA GLY A 196 -18.13 -0.11 -3.53
C GLY A 196 -17.06 0.90 -3.97
N PHE A 197 -16.95 2.06 -3.31
CA PHE A 197 -15.94 3.08 -3.58
C PHE A 197 -15.31 3.60 -2.28
N PRO A 198 -14.03 4.03 -2.29
CA PRO A 198 -13.40 4.60 -1.10
C PRO A 198 -14.01 5.96 -0.76
N TYR A 199 -14.01 6.30 0.52
CA TYR A 199 -14.38 7.62 0.99
C TYR A 199 -13.40 8.68 0.44
N SER A 200 -13.90 9.86 0.05
CA SER A 200 -13.10 10.88 -0.65
C SER A 200 -12.23 11.75 0.26
N GLY A 201 -12.62 11.92 1.53
CA GLY A 201 -11.86 12.72 2.51
C GLY A 201 -10.59 12.02 3.00
N GLN A 202 -9.56 12.81 3.36
CA GLN A 202 -8.35 12.27 3.98
C GLN A 202 -8.63 11.90 5.45
N LEU A 203 -7.93 10.90 5.98
CA LEU A 203 -8.13 10.39 7.34
C LEU A 203 -8.02 11.48 8.43
N LYS A 204 -7.13 12.45 8.20
CA LYS A 204 -6.89 13.60 9.09
C LYS A 204 -8.04 14.62 9.13
N ASP A 205 -8.83 14.71 8.05
CA ASP A 205 -9.92 15.67 7.91
C ASP A 205 -11.26 15.09 8.44
N ILE A 206 -11.23 13.83 8.86
CA ILE A 206 -12.37 13.10 9.39
C ILE A 206 -12.30 13.09 10.90
N ASN A 207 -13.35 13.57 11.55
CA ASN A 207 -13.52 13.52 13.00
C ASN A 207 -14.59 12.50 13.40
N ILE A 208 -14.34 11.79 14.50
CA ILE A 208 -15.32 10.88 15.10
C ILE A 208 -15.93 11.56 16.32
N VAL A 209 -17.26 11.63 16.34
CA VAL A 209 -18.04 12.11 17.48
C VAL A 209 -18.86 10.95 18.04
N PHE A 210 -18.69 10.66 19.32
CA PHE A 210 -19.51 9.68 20.04
C PHE A 210 -20.73 10.36 20.65
N GLU A 211 -21.92 9.79 20.44
CA GLU A 211 -23.17 10.30 21.01
C GLU A 211 -23.74 9.34 22.05
N LYS A 212 -24.03 9.86 23.25
CA LYS A 212 -24.69 9.11 24.33
C LYS A 212 -25.63 10.02 25.11
N GLY A 213 -26.91 9.64 25.20
CA GLY A 213 -27.90 10.32 26.05
C GLY A 213 -28.04 11.83 25.80
N GLY A 214 -27.94 12.28 24.54
CA GLY A 214 -28.00 13.71 24.18
C GLY A 214 -26.70 14.50 24.38
N SER A 215 -25.63 13.84 24.84
CA SER A 215 -24.28 14.41 24.89
C SER A 215 -23.44 13.93 23.71
N SER A 216 -22.62 14.82 23.14
CA SER A 216 -21.69 14.52 22.05
C SER A 216 -20.25 14.72 22.52
N LEU A 217 -19.38 13.75 22.23
CA LEU A 217 -17.97 13.76 22.60
C LEU A 217 -17.08 13.59 21.36
N LEU A 218 -16.21 14.56 21.08
CA LEU A 218 -15.21 14.44 20.03
C LEU A 218 -14.10 13.48 20.48
N LEU A 219 -13.85 12.44 19.68
CA LEU A 219 -12.75 11.51 19.92
C LEU A 219 -11.50 12.02 19.21
N GLN A 220 -10.44 12.22 19.98
CA GLN A 220 -9.12 12.65 19.50
C GLN A 220 -8.09 11.55 19.75
N GLU A 221 -7.14 11.41 18.83
CA GLU A 221 -6.04 10.44 18.93
C GLU A 221 -5.18 10.72 20.16
N VAL A 222 -4.83 11.99 20.38
CA VAL A 222 -4.21 12.51 21.60
C VAL A 222 -4.91 13.82 21.97
N GLY A 223 -5.22 14.00 23.25
CA GLY A 223 -5.93 15.17 23.75
C GLY A 223 -5.54 15.50 25.18
N SER A 224 -6.22 16.49 25.78
CA SER A 224 -5.93 16.92 27.16
C SER A 224 -6.25 15.86 28.22
N SER A 225 -7.10 14.87 27.89
CA SER A 225 -7.44 13.76 28.76
C SER A 225 -6.49 12.56 28.62
N SER A 226 -5.56 12.56 27.65
CA SER A 226 -4.69 11.42 27.36
C SER A 226 -3.80 11.05 28.56
N ALA A 227 -3.66 9.76 28.81
CA ALA A 227 -2.83 9.25 29.89
C ALA A 227 -1.34 9.48 29.57
N VAL A 228 -0.58 9.97 30.54
CA VAL A 228 0.88 10.18 30.42
C VAL A 228 1.60 9.23 31.36
N LEU A 229 2.49 8.40 30.81
CA LEU A 229 3.33 7.46 31.54
C LEU A 229 4.79 7.93 31.44
N GLY A 230 5.23 8.68 32.44
CA GLY A 230 6.56 9.29 32.44
C GLY A 230 6.71 10.31 31.31
N ALA A 231 7.51 9.99 30.30
CA ALA A 231 7.76 10.83 29.12
C ALA A 231 6.92 10.45 27.89
N VAL A 232 6.06 9.42 28.00
CA VAL A 232 5.27 8.91 26.88
C VAL A 232 3.80 9.22 27.09
N THR A 233 3.16 9.79 26.06
CA THR A 233 1.71 9.98 26.02
C THR A 233 1.06 8.79 25.34
N MET A 234 0.09 8.18 25.98
CA MET A 234 -0.67 7.06 25.43
C MET A 234 -1.70 7.56 24.42
N LEU A 235 -1.83 6.84 23.29
CA LEU A 235 -2.90 7.07 22.32
C LEU A 235 -4.26 6.72 22.95
N ASN A 236 -5.27 7.53 22.65
CA ASN A 236 -6.60 7.32 23.18
C ASN A 236 -7.29 6.18 22.43
N THR A 237 -7.86 5.24 23.19
CA THR A 237 -8.65 4.11 22.67
C THR A 237 -10.13 4.30 22.94
N LEU A 238 -11.00 3.46 22.39
CA LEU A 238 -12.43 3.50 22.76
C LEU A 238 -12.65 3.23 24.26
N ARG A 239 -11.84 2.36 24.85
CA ARG A 239 -11.81 2.10 26.30
C ARG A 239 -11.45 3.34 27.11
N HIS A 240 -10.51 4.17 26.64
CA HIS A 240 -10.18 5.47 27.26
C HIS A 240 -11.43 6.34 27.43
N TYR A 241 -12.28 6.37 26.40
CA TYR A 241 -13.53 7.13 26.40
C TYR A 241 -14.70 6.39 27.08
N LYS A 242 -14.45 5.23 27.71
CA LYS A 242 -15.47 4.37 28.36
C LYS A 242 -16.58 3.96 27.39
N ILE A 243 -16.22 3.73 26.14
CA ILE A 243 -17.12 3.18 25.11
C ILE A 243 -16.94 1.65 25.18
N ASP A 244 -17.82 0.99 25.92
CA ASP A 244 -17.76 -0.44 26.26
C ASP A 244 -19.06 -1.15 25.80
N PRO A 245 -19.00 -2.43 25.36
CA PRO A 245 -20.19 -3.20 24.97
C PRO A 245 -21.27 -3.28 26.07
N ASP A 246 -20.90 -3.29 27.35
CA ASP A 246 -21.79 -3.65 28.45
C ASP A 246 -22.58 -2.48 29.06
N ILE A 247 -22.39 -1.25 28.57
CA ILE A 247 -23.21 -0.12 29.02
C ILE A 247 -24.53 -0.10 28.25
N ASP A 248 -25.39 -1.10 28.45
CA ASP A 248 -26.81 -0.98 28.12
C ASP A 248 -27.39 0.13 29.00
N ASP A 249 -27.95 1.18 28.37
CA ASP A 249 -28.90 2.03 29.06
C ASP A 249 -30.03 1.10 29.58
N GLN A 250 -30.49 1.33 30.81
CA GLN A 250 -31.53 0.54 31.50
C GLN A 250 -32.92 0.63 30.82
N SER A 251 -32.99 0.82 29.50
CA SER A 251 -34.18 0.97 28.68
C SER A 251 -34.27 -0.12 27.60
N GLY A 252 -34.11 -1.39 27.97
CA GLY A 252 -34.71 -2.57 27.29
C GLY A 252 -34.59 -2.69 25.75
N ASN A 253 -33.67 -1.99 25.11
CA ASN A 253 -33.44 -2.00 23.68
C ASN A 253 -31.93 -2.03 23.50
N PRO A 254 -31.33 -3.02 22.82
CA PRO A 254 -29.89 -3.07 22.58
C PRO A 254 -29.52 -1.96 21.59
N GLU A 255 -29.49 -0.72 22.07
CA GLU A 255 -29.10 0.43 21.26
C GLU A 255 -27.61 0.30 20.95
N ARG A 256 -27.32 -0.10 19.71
CA ARG A 256 -25.98 -0.04 19.13
C ARG A 256 -25.38 1.34 19.36
N LYS A 257 -24.12 1.40 19.79
CA LYS A 257 -23.40 2.63 20.08
C LYS A 257 -23.34 3.54 18.84
N LYS A 258 -23.86 4.76 18.96
CA LYS A 258 -23.98 5.71 17.84
C LYS A 258 -22.70 6.55 17.72
N LEU A 259 -22.01 6.43 16.59
CA LEU A 259 -20.93 7.32 16.18
C LEU A 259 -21.37 8.20 15.02
N LYS A 260 -20.88 9.43 15.00
CA LYS A 260 -21.02 10.36 13.89
C LYS A 260 -19.64 10.65 13.30
N LEU A 261 -19.52 10.45 12.00
CA LEU A 261 -18.37 10.95 11.23
C LEU A 261 -18.70 12.36 10.75
N LYS A 262 -17.82 13.33 11.05
CA LYS A 262 -17.92 14.71 10.59
C LYS A 262 -16.66 15.08 9.80
N GLU A 263 -16.82 15.72 8.65
CA GLU A 263 -15.70 16.34 7.94
C GLU A 263 -15.43 17.74 8.50
N ASP A 264 -14.16 18.05 8.75
CA ASP A 264 -13.73 19.42 9.00
C ASP A 264 -13.66 20.19 7.68
N TYR A 265 -14.81 20.61 7.15
CA TYR A 265 -14.77 21.84 6.36
C TYR A 265 -14.56 22.97 7.35
N LEU A 266 -13.35 23.55 7.36
CA LEU A 266 -13.16 24.93 7.76
C LEU A 266 -14.36 25.73 7.24
N ARG A 267 -15.24 26.13 8.15
CA ARG A 267 -16.33 27.05 7.88
C ARG A 267 -15.68 28.42 7.70
N THR A 268 -14.83 28.57 6.67
CA THR A 268 -14.54 29.87 6.09
C THR A 268 -15.77 30.22 5.27
N THR A 269 -16.87 30.50 5.97
CA THR A 269 -17.89 31.38 5.44
C THR A 269 -17.16 32.69 5.17
N VAL A 270 -16.68 32.85 3.93
CA VAL A 270 -16.51 34.18 3.37
C VAL A 270 -17.88 34.80 3.54
N HIS A 271 -18.00 35.67 4.54
CA HIS A 271 -19.14 36.54 4.67
C HIS A 271 -19.28 37.22 3.31
N LYS A 272 -20.27 36.81 2.52
CA LYS A 272 -20.84 37.66 1.50
C LYS A 272 -21.28 38.91 2.26
N ALA A 273 -20.46 39.95 2.18
CA ALA A 273 -20.86 41.27 2.61
C ALA A 273 -22.13 41.60 1.84
N CYS A 274 -23.25 41.61 2.55
CA CYS A 274 -24.49 42.22 2.10
C CYS A 274 -24.19 43.72 1.93
N PRO A 275 -24.31 44.33 0.74
CA PRO A 275 -24.47 45.77 0.68
C PRO A 275 -25.87 46.07 1.19
N CYS A 276 -25.94 46.74 2.33
CA CYS A 276 -27.15 47.36 2.83
C CYS A 276 -27.82 48.18 1.73
N ALA A 277 -29.11 47.93 1.49
CA ALA A 277 -29.99 48.92 0.92
C ALA A 277 -30.30 49.95 2.02
N SER A 278 -29.87 51.20 1.82
CA SER A 278 -30.49 52.39 2.42
C SER A 278 -29.92 53.64 1.74
N GLY A 279 -30.77 54.37 1.00
CA GLY A 279 -30.45 55.63 0.33
C GLY A 279 -31.10 55.72 -1.03
#